data_AF-A0A6N9QDP7-F1
#
_entry.id   AF-A0A6N9QDP7-F1
#
_cell.length_a   1.000
_cell.length_b   1.000
_cell.length_c   1.000
_cell.angle_alpha   90.00
_cell.angle_beta   90.00
_cell.angle_gamma   90.00
#
_symmetry.space_group_name_H-M   'P 1'
#
loop_
_entity.id
_entity.type
_entity.pdbx_description
1 polymer ?
#
loop_
_entity_poly.entity_id
_entity_poly.type
_entity_poly.pdbx_seq_one_letter_code
_entity_poly.pdbx_strand_id
1 'polypeptide(L)'
;MKTHLSITRIFTLAMIFAVVASLLPMDRQEAAAARKFPKNPVNKGRTVSWDCLWFGHYPQRADGKGGYKNDPIKWRVLSVKKGKALLLADKNLDVKPYNETYVDQTVTWKASTIRSWLNGYGSRSNRDRKSFTSDNFMDRAFTRAEQRAILRKTVKTPTNFKRPVKKFKTTKDKIFLMSTAEASNPAYGFPKSYGKAKARNAVNTAYTARESTMQRAGDKDIWWLRSFVKGPPLWCYGYLANDDISVDMRVGVRPMLWLDLSSSAWRAAGSKKIVLKGKQVKAK
;
A
#
# COMPACT_ATOMS: atom_id res chain seq x y z
N MET A 1 -64.50 -51.01 -61.25
CA MET A 1 -65.64 -50.08 -61.23
C MET A 1 -65.50 -49.18 -60.00
N LYS A 2 -65.57 -47.85 -60.19
CA LYS A 2 -65.56 -46.76 -59.17
C LYS A 2 -64.20 -46.45 -58.52
N THR A 3 -63.49 -45.36 -58.86
CA THR A 3 -63.71 -43.91 -58.66
C THR A 3 -63.52 -43.39 -57.22
N HIS A 4 -62.46 -42.59 -57.07
CA HIS A 4 -62.40 -41.23 -56.48
C HIS A 4 -62.45 -40.97 -54.95
N LEU A 5 -61.49 -40.09 -54.60
CA LEU A 5 -61.54 -38.89 -53.72
C LEU A 5 -61.51 -39.03 -52.19
N SER A 6 -60.30 -38.74 -51.65
CA SER A 6 -59.91 -37.57 -50.85
C SER A 6 -60.76 -37.06 -49.65
N ILE A 7 -60.04 -36.64 -48.59
CA ILE A 7 -60.18 -35.41 -47.75
C ILE A 7 -60.12 -35.63 -46.21
N THR A 8 -58.95 -35.30 -45.64
CA THR A 8 -58.67 -34.34 -44.52
C THR A 8 -59.12 -34.58 -43.06
N ARG A 9 -58.14 -34.54 -42.13
CA ARG A 9 -58.00 -33.65 -40.92
C ARG A 9 -56.81 -34.11 -40.04
N ILE A 10 -55.61 -33.51 -40.16
CA ILE A 10 -54.96 -32.51 -39.26
C ILE A 10 -55.08 -32.80 -37.74
N PHE A 11 -53.96 -33.05 -37.05
CA PHE A 11 -53.38 -32.30 -35.90
C PHE A 11 -52.32 -33.14 -35.12
N THR A 12 -51.04 -32.81 -35.33
CA THR A 12 -49.98 -32.51 -34.33
C THR A 12 -49.75 -33.44 -33.12
N LEU A 13 -48.53 -34.00 -32.98
CA LEU A 13 -47.54 -33.59 -31.96
C LEU A 13 -46.16 -34.23 -32.22
N ALA A 14 -45.17 -33.37 -32.45
CA ALA A 14 -43.75 -33.69 -32.44
C ALA A 14 -43.21 -33.57 -31.01
N MET A 15 -42.34 -34.49 -30.58
CA MET A 15 -41.19 -34.23 -29.68
C MET A 15 -40.57 -35.55 -29.21
N ILE A 16 -39.55 -36.07 -29.90
CA ILE A 16 -38.46 -36.83 -29.26
C ILE A 16 -37.20 -36.66 -30.11
N PHE A 17 -36.37 -35.65 -29.82
CA PHE A 17 -34.94 -35.63 -30.21
C PHE A 17 -34.20 -34.51 -29.46
N ALA A 18 -33.96 -34.68 -28.14
CA ALA A 18 -33.03 -33.80 -27.42
C ALA A 18 -32.66 -34.33 -26.01
N VAL A 19 -31.98 -35.49 -25.88
CA VAL A 19 -31.38 -35.87 -24.58
C VAL A 19 -29.94 -36.43 -24.68
N VAL A 20 -29.26 -36.33 -25.82
CA VAL A 20 -27.87 -36.85 -25.93
C VAL A 20 -26.86 -35.76 -26.30
N ALA A 21 -26.87 -34.66 -25.56
CA ALA A 21 -25.85 -33.60 -25.66
C ALA A 21 -25.29 -33.14 -24.30
N SER A 22 -25.67 -33.77 -23.19
CA SER A 22 -25.32 -33.32 -21.82
C SER A 22 -24.14 -34.07 -21.18
N LEU A 23 -23.30 -34.78 -21.96
CA LEU A 23 -22.16 -35.55 -21.43
C LEU A 23 -20.79 -35.14 -22.02
N LEU A 24 -20.69 -33.99 -22.68
CA LEU A 24 -19.38 -33.39 -22.89
C LEU A 24 -18.99 -32.61 -21.64
N PRO A 25 -17.78 -32.81 -21.08
CA PRO A 25 -17.28 -31.88 -20.09
C PRO A 25 -17.27 -30.51 -20.77
N MET A 26 -18.11 -29.59 -20.28
CA MET A 26 -17.98 -28.19 -20.60
C MET A 26 -16.53 -27.83 -20.31
N ASP A 27 -15.77 -27.61 -21.38
CA ASP A 27 -14.45 -27.05 -21.34
C ASP A 27 -14.58 -25.74 -20.56
N ARG A 28 -14.23 -25.79 -19.27
CA ARG A 28 -14.14 -24.61 -18.42
C ARG A 28 -12.82 -23.90 -18.77
N GLN A 29 -12.64 -23.62 -20.05
CA GLN A 29 -11.75 -22.57 -20.52
C GLN A 29 -12.50 -21.25 -20.33
N GLU A 30 -12.81 -20.93 -19.07
CA GLU A 30 -12.95 -19.55 -18.67
C GLU A 30 -11.61 -18.93 -19.01
N ALA A 31 -11.53 -18.21 -20.12
CA ALA A 31 -10.32 -17.53 -20.54
C ALA A 31 -9.93 -16.60 -19.40
N ALA A 32 -9.00 -17.05 -18.55
CA ALA A 32 -8.48 -16.28 -17.45
C ALA A 32 -7.83 -15.06 -18.08
N ALA A 33 -8.56 -13.94 -18.09
CA ALA A 33 -8.05 -12.68 -18.61
C ALA A 33 -6.66 -12.48 -18.03
N ALA A 34 -5.65 -12.41 -18.91
CA ALA A 34 -4.25 -12.45 -18.50
C ALA A 34 -4.03 -11.48 -17.35
N ARG A 35 -3.61 -11.99 -16.19
CA ARG A 35 -3.44 -11.20 -14.97
C ARG A 35 -2.54 -10.01 -15.27
N LYS A 36 -3.10 -8.80 -15.25
CA LYS A 36 -2.33 -7.59 -15.56
C LYS A 36 -1.34 -7.30 -14.42
N PHE A 37 -0.08 -7.63 -14.65
CA PHE A 37 0.99 -7.35 -13.69
C PHE A 37 1.29 -5.86 -13.59
N PRO A 38 1.54 -5.33 -12.37
CA PRO A 38 1.92 -3.94 -12.20
C PRO A 38 3.29 -3.66 -12.81
N LYS A 39 3.49 -2.40 -13.22
CA LYS A 39 4.73 -1.90 -13.83
C LYS A 39 5.43 -0.91 -12.90
N ASN A 40 6.72 -0.69 -13.19
CA ASN A 40 7.50 0.36 -12.53
C ASN A 40 6.90 1.76 -12.82
N PRO A 41 7.06 2.73 -11.89
CA PRO A 41 6.70 4.11 -12.15
C PRO A 41 7.36 4.67 -13.41
N VAL A 42 6.64 5.56 -14.10
CA VAL A 42 7.11 6.24 -15.32
C VAL A 42 7.15 7.73 -15.05
N ASN A 43 8.32 8.33 -15.26
CA ASN A 43 8.53 9.78 -15.17
C ASN A 43 8.78 10.33 -16.58
N LYS A 44 7.89 11.21 -17.05
CA LYS A 44 7.99 11.90 -18.36
C LYS A 44 8.32 13.39 -18.19
N GLY A 45 9.02 13.76 -17.12
CA GLY A 45 9.39 15.14 -16.79
C GLY A 45 8.23 15.96 -16.24
N ARG A 46 7.19 16.20 -17.03
CA ARG A 46 5.98 16.96 -16.63
C ARG A 46 4.96 16.11 -15.89
N THR A 47 5.02 14.79 -16.04
CA THR A 47 4.10 13.87 -15.39
C THR A 47 4.84 12.69 -14.79
N VAL A 48 4.30 12.20 -13.67
CA VAL A 48 4.71 10.94 -13.07
C VAL A 48 3.47 10.08 -12.95
N SER A 49 3.58 8.82 -13.35
CA SER A 49 2.53 7.82 -13.17
C SER A 49 3.07 6.57 -12.51
N TRP A 50 2.20 5.86 -11.79
CA TRP A 50 2.50 4.58 -11.15
C TRP A 50 1.27 3.69 -11.19
N ASP A 51 1.50 2.38 -11.23
CA ASP A 51 0.43 1.41 -11.05
C ASP A 51 0.07 1.27 -9.56
N CYS A 52 -1.15 0.80 -9.33
CA CYS A 52 -1.68 0.54 -8.01
C CYS A 52 -2.24 -0.89 -7.95
N LEU A 53 -2.28 -1.44 -6.73
CA LEU A 53 -2.95 -2.70 -6.45
C LEU A 53 -3.72 -2.64 -5.12
N TRP A 54 -4.66 -3.55 -4.94
CA TRP A 54 -5.34 -3.81 -3.66
C TRP A 54 -4.74 -5.05 -3.01
N PHE A 55 -4.46 -4.97 -1.72
CA PHE A 55 -3.89 -6.06 -0.92
C PHE A 55 -4.08 -5.77 0.58
N GLY A 56 -4.63 -6.70 1.37
CA GLY A 56 -5.01 -6.44 2.76
C GLY A 56 -6.19 -5.48 2.91
N HIS A 57 -6.67 -5.35 4.14
CA HIS A 57 -7.81 -4.50 4.52
C HIS A 57 -7.47 -3.72 5.78
N TYR A 58 -7.95 -2.50 5.93
CA TYR A 58 -7.79 -1.74 7.18
C TYR A 58 -8.99 -0.82 7.41
N PRO A 59 -9.29 -0.42 8.65
CA PRO A 59 -10.23 0.66 8.93
C PRO A 59 -9.86 1.92 8.13
N GLN A 60 -10.79 2.42 7.31
CA GLN A 60 -10.51 3.59 6.47
C GLN A 60 -11.68 4.57 6.41
N ARG A 61 -12.85 4.17 5.90
CA ARG A 61 -14.04 5.04 5.82
C ARG A 61 -14.87 4.93 7.10
N ALA A 62 -15.56 6.00 7.46
CA ALA A 62 -16.60 5.93 8.49
C ALA A 62 -17.73 4.99 8.04
N ASP A 63 -18.31 4.25 8.98
CA ASP A 63 -19.46 3.37 8.70
C ASP A 63 -20.82 4.06 8.85
N GLY A 64 -20.84 5.29 9.37
CA GLY A 64 -22.05 6.06 9.66
C GLY A 64 -22.69 5.75 11.02
N LYS A 65 -22.07 4.90 11.84
CA LYS A 65 -22.56 4.41 13.14
C LYS A 65 -21.53 4.59 14.26
N GLY A 66 -20.61 5.54 14.10
CA GLY A 66 -19.50 5.78 15.04
C GLY A 66 -18.30 4.85 14.88
N GLY A 67 -18.32 3.93 13.90
CA GLY A 67 -17.23 3.02 13.60
C GLY A 67 -16.59 3.27 12.22
N TYR A 68 -15.81 2.29 11.78
CA TYR A 68 -15.05 2.37 10.54
C TYR A 68 -15.13 1.07 9.74
N LYS A 69 -15.30 1.20 8.43
CA LYS A 69 -15.30 0.08 7.50
C LYS A 69 -13.88 -0.43 7.29
N ASN A 70 -13.72 -1.74 7.35
CA ASN A 70 -12.47 -2.43 7.03
C ASN A 70 -12.32 -2.55 5.50
N ASP A 71 -11.86 -1.48 4.86
CA ASP A 71 -11.78 -1.38 3.41
C ASP A 71 -10.46 -1.94 2.86
N PRO A 72 -10.43 -2.46 1.62
CA PRO A 72 -9.20 -2.86 0.95
C PRO A 72 -8.16 -1.72 0.94
N ILE A 73 -6.90 -2.05 1.22
CA ILE A 73 -5.82 -1.06 1.21
C ILE A 73 -5.34 -0.85 -0.23
N LYS A 74 -5.37 0.39 -0.71
CA LYS A 74 -4.76 0.76 -1.99
C LYS A 74 -3.26 0.97 -1.80
N TRP A 75 -2.46 0.30 -2.63
CA TRP A 75 -1.02 0.43 -2.64
C TRP A 75 -0.53 1.06 -3.93
N ARG A 76 0.34 2.06 -3.82
CA ARG A 76 1.18 2.57 -4.91
C ARG A 76 2.35 1.63 -5.12
N VAL A 77 2.56 1.22 -6.37
CA VAL A 77 3.75 0.47 -6.78
C VAL A 77 4.92 1.43 -6.95
N LEU A 78 6.01 1.18 -6.22
CA LEU A 78 7.25 1.95 -6.31
C LEU A 78 8.30 1.27 -7.16
N SER A 79 8.34 -0.06 -7.15
CA SER A 79 9.26 -0.83 -7.97
C SER A 79 8.73 -2.23 -8.21
N VAL A 80 8.95 -2.76 -9.41
CA VAL A 80 8.71 -4.15 -9.77
C VAL A 80 10.03 -4.73 -10.27
N LYS A 81 10.49 -5.81 -9.63
CA LYS A 81 11.71 -6.52 -10.01
C LYS A 81 11.60 -8.00 -9.68
N LYS A 82 11.93 -8.87 -10.64
CA LYS A 82 11.99 -10.34 -10.46
C LYS A 82 10.75 -10.90 -9.76
N GLY A 83 9.55 -10.58 -10.28
CA GLY A 83 8.27 -11.06 -9.74
C GLY A 83 7.87 -10.48 -8.38
N LYS A 84 8.49 -9.38 -7.93
CA LYS A 84 8.25 -8.78 -6.61
C LYS A 84 7.95 -7.29 -6.76
N ALA A 85 7.01 -6.78 -5.96
CA ALA A 85 6.68 -5.36 -5.94
C ALA A 85 7.04 -4.71 -4.60
N LEU A 86 7.69 -3.56 -4.64
CA LEU A 86 7.78 -2.64 -3.51
C LEU A 86 6.56 -1.74 -3.53
N LEU A 87 5.84 -1.72 -2.42
CA LEU A 87 4.58 -1.02 -2.27
C LEU A 87 4.65 0.06 -1.19
N LEU A 88 3.85 1.11 -1.35
CA LEU A 88 3.58 2.16 -0.38
C LEU A 88 2.07 2.37 -0.29
N ALA A 89 1.49 2.41 0.92
CA ALA A 89 0.08 2.72 1.07
C ALA A 89 -0.27 4.06 0.38
N ASP A 90 -1.38 4.14 -0.37
CA ASP A 90 -1.76 5.37 -1.09
C ASP A 90 -2.13 6.51 -0.12
N LYS A 91 -2.60 6.14 1.08
CA LYS A 91 -3.05 7.05 2.15
C LYS A 91 -2.34 6.78 3.48
N ASN A 92 -2.45 7.72 4.41
CA ASN A 92 -2.17 7.45 5.82
C ASN A 92 -3.27 6.52 6.36
N LEU A 93 -2.88 5.41 6.98
CA LEU A 93 -3.81 4.34 7.39
C LEU A 93 -4.15 4.39 8.87
N ASP A 94 -3.24 4.89 9.71
CA ASP A 94 -3.43 5.00 11.16
C ASP A 94 -2.53 6.14 11.68
N VAL A 95 -2.57 6.38 12.98
CA VAL A 95 -1.75 7.36 13.68
C VAL A 95 -1.07 6.66 14.84
N LYS A 96 0.25 6.77 14.91
CA LYS A 96 1.05 6.21 16.00
C LYS A 96 2.19 7.17 16.33
N PRO A 97 2.66 7.18 17.58
CA PRO A 97 3.97 7.74 17.86
C PRO A 97 5.05 6.93 17.14
N TYR A 98 6.17 7.58 16.84
CA TYR A 98 7.36 6.86 16.39
C TYR A 98 7.89 5.95 17.51
N ASN A 99 7.89 6.45 18.76
CA ASN A 99 8.17 5.72 19.99
C ASN A 99 7.16 6.09 21.09
N GLU A 100 6.66 5.16 21.89
CA GLU A 100 5.56 5.46 22.83
C GLU A 100 6.03 6.37 23.98
N THR A 101 7.27 6.20 24.42
CA THR A 101 7.88 7.08 25.43
C THR A 101 8.70 8.19 24.81
N TYR A 102 8.52 9.41 25.35
CA TYR A 102 9.41 10.53 25.12
C TYR A 102 10.82 10.19 25.57
N VAL A 103 11.80 10.65 24.79
CA VAL A 103 13.21 10.60 25.15
C VAL A 103 13.97 11.77 24.53
N ASP A 104 14.95 12.27 25.26
CA ASP A 104 15.92 13.27 24.83
C ASP A 104 16.88 12.76 23.74
N GLN A 105 17.15 11.45 23.76
CA GLN A 105 18.05 10.77 22.83
C GLN A 105 17.33 10.22 21.59
N THR A 106 18.10 10.01 20.53
CA THR A 106 17.60 9.48 19.25
C THR A 106 17.03 8.07 19.37
N VAL A 107 15.77 7.88 19.00
CA VAL A 107 15.18 6.54 18.80
C VAL A 107 15.48 6.04 17.39
N THR A 108 16.30 5.01 17.28
CA THR A 108 16.55 4.36 15.98
C THR A 108 15.35 3.53 15.53
N TRP A 109 15.20 3.33 14.21
CA TRP A 109 14.20 2.41 13.65
C TRP A 109 14.21 1.01 14.30
N LYS A 110 15.41 0.46 14.58
CA LYS A 110 15.53 -0.88 15.20
C LYS A 110 14.88 -0.94 16.58
N ALA A 111 14.96 0.15 17.34
CA ALA A 111 14.53 0.24 18.73
C ALA A 111 13.12 0.82 18.91
N SER A 112 12.48 1.30 17.84
CA SER A 112 11.22 2.02 17.93
C SER A 112 10.03 1.09 18.15
N THR A 113 9.02 1.57 18.90
CA THR A 113 7.76 0.85 19.09
C THR A 113 6.96 0.77 17.80
N ILE A 114 6.99 1.80 16.93
CA ILE A 114 6.27 1.76 15.65
C ILE A 114 6.73 0.60 14.74
N ARG A 115 8.03 0.26 14.74
CA ARG A 115 8.54 -0.93 14.03
C ARG A 115 7.93 -2.21 14.58
N SER A 116 7.84 -2.30 15.91
CA SER A 116 7.27 -3.46 16.59
C SER A 116 5.77 -3.58 16.34
N TRP A 117 5.02 -2.47 16.41
CA TRP A 117 3.61 -2.40 16.07
C TRP A 117 3.33 -2.73 14.59
N LEU A 118 4.22 -2.35 13.66
CA LEU A 118 4.02 -2.70 12.25
C LEU A 118 4.17 -4.21 11.96
N ASN A 119 4.98 -4.92 12.75
CA ASN A 119 5.37 -6.31 12.47
C ASN A 119 4.91 -7.32 13.54
N GLY A 120 4.19 -6.89 14.58
CA GLY A 120 3.77 -7.76 15.67
C GLY A 120 4.91 -8.27 16.55
N TYR A 121 5.96 -7.48 16.75
CA TYR A 121 7.12 -7.93 17.55
C TYR A 121 6.88 -7.81 19.06
N GLY A 122 7.49 -8.73 19.82
CA GLY A 122 7.43 -8.73 21.28
C GLY A 122 8.34 -7.70 21.96
N SER A 123 8.21 -7.60 23.29
CA SER A 123 8.86 -6.60 24.15
C SER A 123 10.37 -6.43 23.95
N ARG A 124 11.10 -7.51 23.66
CA ARG A 124 12.55 -7.47 23.43
C ARG A 124 12.96 -6.73 22.14
N SER A 125 12.02 -6.36 21.28
CA SER A 125 12.28 -5.77 19.96
C SER A 125 12.26 -4.25 19.93
N ASN A 126 11.85 -3.61 21.02
CA ASN A 126 11.85 -2.16 21.16
C ASN A 126 12.42 -1.76 22.53
N ARG A 127 12.81 -0.50 22.64
CA ARG A 127 13.42 0.03 23.85
C ARG A 127 12.43 0.14 25.02
N ASP A 128 11.15 0.35 24.73
CA ASP A 128 10.08 0.56 25.73
C ASP A 128 9.64 -0.76 26.39
N ARG A 129 10.20 -1.90 25.97
CA ARG A 129 9.82 -3.24 26.43
C ARG A 129 8.32 -3.54 26.28
N LYS A 130 7.64 -2.90 25.32
CA LYS A 130 6.21 -3.12 25.04
C LYS A 130 6.02 -4.24 24.02
N SER A 131 5.14 -5.19 24.31
CA SER A 131 4.78 -6.26 23.38
C SER A 131 3.67 -5.81 22.44
N PHE A 132 3.82 -6.10 21.14
CA PHE A 132 2.80 -5.87 20.10
C PHE A 132 2.33 -7.18 19.46
N THR A 133 2.53 -8.32 20.13
CA THR A 133 2.16 -9.64 19.58
C THR A 133 0.65 -9.86 19.50
N SER A 134 -0.16 -9.11 20.25
CA SER A 134 -1.63 -9.23 20.28
C SER A 134 -2.38 -8.09 19.60
N ASP A 135 -1.77 -6.90 19.46
CA ASP A 135 -2.34 -5.76 18.75
C ASP A 135 -1.27 -5.11 17.87
N ASN A 136 -1.38 -5.34 16.57
CA ASN A 136 -0.42 -4.87 15.58
C ASN A 136 -1.05 -4.68 14.20
N PHE A 137 -0.36 -3.91 13.36
CA PHE A 137 -0.80 -3.64 12.00
C PHE A 137 -0.83 -4.90 11.13
N MET A 138 0.15 -5.80 11.26
CA MET A 138 0.27 -6.99 10.41
C MET A 138 -0.96 -7.89 10.53
N ASP A 139 -1.36 -8.23 11.75
CA ASP A 139 -2.47 -9.14 12.03
C ASP A 139 -3.82 -8.48 11.79
N ARG A 140 -3.93 -7.17 12.04
CA ARG A 140 -5.13 -6.41 11.75
C ARG A 140 -5.34 -6.20 10.25
N ALA A 141 -4.26 -6.04 9.48
CA ALA A 141 -4.34 -5.66 8.08
C ALA A 141 -4.36 -6.83 7.09
N PHE A 142 -3.80 -7.98 7.49
CA PHE A 142 -3.55 -9.10 6.58
C PHE A 142 -3.94 -10.44 7.21
N THR A 143 -4.71 -11.22 6.46
CA THR A 143 -4.95 -12.63 6.74
C THR A 143 -3.64 -13.43 6.72
N ARG A 144 -3.62 -14.62 7.33
CA ARG A 144 -2.43 -15.51 7.30
C ARG A 144 -1.94 -15.80 5.87
N ALA A 145 -2.85 -15.93 4.91
CA ALA A 145 -2.49 -16.14 3.51
C ALA A 145 -1.81 -14.91 2.89
N GLU A 146 -2.34 -13.72 3.14
CA GLU A 146 -1.73 -12.46 2.71
C GLU A 146 -0.37 -12.25 3.38
N GLN A 147 -0.24 -12.50 4.69
CA GLN A 147 1.02 -12.37 5.41
C GLN A 147 2.16 -13.25 4.85
N ARG A 148 1.83 -14.40 4.24
CA ARG A 148 2.81 -15.26 3.54
C ARG A 148 3.32 -14.62 2.24
N ALA A 149 2.49 -13.81 1.57
CA ALA A 149 2.89 -13.08 0.37
C ALA A 149 3.79 -11.86 0.69
N ILE A 150 3.82 -11.40 1.95
CA ILE A 150 4.68 -10.29 2.39
C ILE A 150 6.09 -10.80 2.66
N LEU A 151 7.03 -10.32 1.85
CA LEU A 151 8.41 -10.76 1.86
C LEU A 151 9.20 -10.07 2.97
N ARG A 152 9.87 -10.87 3.81
CA ARG A 152 10.86 -10.36 4.77
C ARG A 152 12.09 -9.86 4.02
N LYS A 153 12.50 -8.60 4.24
CA LYS A 153 13.64 -7.98 3.57
C LYS A 153 14.58 -7.31 4.55
N THR A 154 15.85 -7.21 4.14
CA THR A 154 16.82 -6.34 4.80
C THR A 154 16.39 -4.89 4.57
N VAL A 155 16.02 -4.20 5.64
CA VAL A 155 15.66 -2.79 5.63
C VAL A 155 16.88 -2.00 6.09
N LYS A 156 17.36 -1.12 5.21
CA LYS A 156 18.42 -0.17 5.52
C LYS A 156 17.76 1.14 5.99
N THR A 157 18.27 1.70 7.06
CA THR A 157 17.85 3.00 7.57
C THR A 157 18.97 4.01 7.29
N PRO A 158 18.91 4.74 6.16
CA PRO A 158 19.89 5.77 5.88
C PRO A 158 19.68 6.91 6.89
N THR A 159 20.79 7.36 7.48
CA THR A 159 20.82 8.65 8.18
C THR A 159 20.89 9.74 7.12
N ASN A 160 20.11 10.79 7.32
CA ASN A 160 20.14 11.95 6.43
C ASN A 160 21.01 13.06 7.05
N PHE A 161 21.33 14.08 6.25
CA PHE A 161 22.09 15.30 6.58
C PHE A 161 23.57 15.11 6.89
N LYS A 162 24.44 15.44 5.91
CA LYS A 162 25.89 15.81 5.95
C LYS A 162 26.84 15.13 6.97
N ARG A 163 26.39 14.20 7.81
CA ARG A 163 27.07 13.61 8.95
C ARG A 163 26.81 12.11 8.90
N PRO A 164 27.75 11.33 8.34
CA PRO A 164 27.65 9.88 8.32
C PRO A 164 27.62 9.34 9.75
N VAL A 165 26.54 8.67 10.16
CA VAL A 165 26.57 7.88 11.38
C VAL A 165 27.29 6.56 11.06
N LYS A 166 28.43 6.34 11.71
CA LYS A 166 29.43 5.32 11.33
C LYS A 166 28.96 3.85 11.31
N LYS A 167 27.77 3.50 11.83
CA LYS A 167 27.25 2.10 11.77
C LYS A 167 25.73 2.06 11.63
N PHE A 168 25.24 1.78 10.42
CA PHE A 168 23.83 1.50 10.17
C PHE A 168 23.44 0.14 10.76
N LYS A 169 22.54 0.10 11.75
CA LYS A 169 21.90 -1.17 12.15
C LYS A 169 20.81 -1.50 11.14
N THR A 170 21.08 -2.46 10.26
CA THR A 170 20.06 -3.04 9.38
C THR A 170 19.10 -3.91 10.19
N THR A 171 17.86 -3.99 9.73
CA THR A 171 16.83 -4.88 10.30
C THR A 171 16.32 -5.83 9.22
N LYS A 172 15.65 -6.90 9.63
CA LYS A 172 14.96 -7.84 8.72
C LYS A 172 13.46 -7.78 9.01
N ASP A 173 12.73 -6.97 8.25
CA ASP A 173 11.32 -6.66 8.49
C ASP A 173 10.45 -7.03 7.28
N LYS A 174 9.16 -7.29 7.53
CA LYS A 174 8.16 -7.50 6.48
C LYS A 174 7.49 -6.17 6.09
N ILE A 175 7.13 -5.37 7.10
CA ILE A 175 6.50 -4.06 6.94
C ILE A 175 7.41 -3.00 7.56
N PHE A 176 7.58 -1.87 6.88
CA PHE A 176 8.45 -0.79 7.31
C PHE A 176 7.93 0.57 6.83
N LEU A 177 8.47 1.67 7.34
CA LEU A 177 8.17 3.02 6.83
C LEU A 177 9.17 3.44 5.77
N MET A 178 8.80 4.36 4.88
CA MET A 178 9.72 4.91 3.88
C MET A 178 10.94 5.60 4.52
N SER A 179 12.09 5.55 3.86
CA SER A 179 13.27 6.35 4.21
C SER A 179 13.37 7.60 3.34
N THR A 180 14.16 8.58 3.75
CA THR A 180 14.43 9.76 2.92
C THR A 180 15.03 9.40 1.56
N ALA A 181 15.96 8.45 1.51
CA ALA A 181 16.60 8.02 0.26
C ALA A 181 15.60 7.41 -0.73
N GLU A 182 14.57 6.71 -0.25
CA GLU A 182 13.50 6.19 -1.11
C GLU A 182 12.51 7.29 -1.49
N ALA A 183 12.22 8.21 -0.56
CA ALA A 183 11.36 9.37 -0.78
C ALA A 183 12.01 10.47 -1.65
N SER A 184 13.29 10.31 -1.99
CA SER A 184 14.05 11.14 -2.93
C SER A 184 14.57 10.35 -4.14
N ASN A 185 14.01 9.17 -4.42
CA ASN A 185 14.45 8.32 -5.53
C ASN A 185 13.63 8.55 -6.82
N PRO A 186 14.24 9.05 -7.91
CA PRO A 186 13.59 9.20 -9.22
C PRO A 186 13.02 7.90 -9.80
N ALA A 187 13.66 6.75 -9.55
CA ALA A 187 13.18 5.47 -10.02
C ALA A 187 11.81 5.09 -9.41
N TYR A 188 11.49 5.66 -8.24
CA TYR A 188 10.21 5.45 -7.55
C TYR A 188 9.18 6.56 -7.86
N GLY A 189 9.52 7.47 -8.77
CA GLY A 189 8.68 8.61 -9.15
C GLY A 189 8.75 9.78 -8.17
N PHE A 190 9.82 9.92 -7.39
CA PHE A 190 10.06 11.07 -6.51
C PHE A 190 11.22 11.94 -7.01
N PRO A 191 11.22 13.26 -6.80
CA PRO A 191 12.36 14.08 -7.17
C PRO A 191 13.56 13.82 -6.24
N LYS A 192 14.79 14.02 -6.73
CA LYS A 192 16.01 13.96 -5.91
C LYS A 192 16.03 14.97 -4.77
N SER A 193 15.38 16.13 -4.97
CA SER A 193 15.29 17.20 -3.97
C SER A 193 14.46 16.78 -2.76
N TYR A 194 14.77 17.35 -1.58
CA TYR A 194 13.99 17.19 -0.35
C TYR A 194 12.84 18.20 -0.21
N GLY A 195 12.78 19.22 -1.08
CA GLY A 195 11.76 20.27 -1.03
C GLY A 195 10.35 19.82 -1.41
N LYS A 196 9.45 20.74 -1.75
CA LYS A 196 8.04 20.39 -2.04
C LYS A 196 7.92 19.50 -3.29
N ALA A 197 7.16 18.42 -3.19
CA ALA A 197 6.89 17.47 -4.27
C ALA A 197 5.49 16.86 -4.16
N LYS A 198 4.64 17.09 -5.17
CA LYS A 198 3.29 16.50 -5.22
C LYS A 198 3.29 14.97 -5.09
N ALA A 199 4.32 14.31 -5.63
CA ALA A 199 4.49 12.86 -5.56
C ALA A 199 4.60 12.32 -4.13
N ARG A 200 5.03 13.15 -3.16
CA ARG A 200 5.21 12.79 -1.75
C ARG A 200 3.95 12.97 -0.89
N ASN A 201 2.95 13.68 -1.40
CA ASN A 201 1.72 13.91 -0.65
C ASN A 201 1.03 12.57 -0.32
N ALA A 202 0.52 12.47 0.90
CA ALA A 202 -0.40 11.44 1.36
C ALA A 202 -1.63 12.16 1.91
N VAL A 203 -2.80 11.56 1.75
CA VAL A 203 -4.02 12.07 2.37
C VAL A 203 -4.50 11.12 3.46
N ASN A 204 -5.30 11.63 4.39
CA ASN A 204 -5.83 10.84 5.49
C ASN A 204 -7.03 9.97 5.06
N THR A 205 -7.14 8.81 5.68
CA THR A 205 -8.40 8.07 5.77
C THR A 205 -9.29 8.72 6.84
N ALA A 206 -10.58 8.37 6.90
CA ALA A 206 -11.43 8.82 8.01
C ALA A 206 -10.98 8.21 9.34
N TYR A 207 -10.45 6.98 9.32
CA TYR A 207 -9.87 6.37 10.51
C TYR A 207 -8.65 7.16 11.01
N THR A 208 -7.73 7.56 10.12
CA THR A 208 -6.62 8.45 10.50
C THR A 208 -7.11 9.79 11.06
N ALA A 209 -8.09 10.41 10.40
CA ALA A 209 -8.64 11.72 10.76
C ALA A 209 -9.46 11.74 12.07
N ARG A 210 -9.66 10.59 12.73
CA ARG A 210 -10.28 10.52 14.07
C ARG A 210 -9.39 11.09 15.18
N GLU A 211 -8.09 11.17 14.91
CA GLU A 211 -7.10 11.64 15.88
C GLU A 211 -6.96 13.15 15.73
N SER A 212 -7.04 13.86 16.85
CA SER A 212 -7.04 15.33 16.89
C SER A 212 -5.74 15.96 16.33
N THR A 213 -4.66 15.19 16.25
CA THR A 213 -3.38 15.63 15.66
C THR A 213 -3.37 15.61 14.13
N MET A 214 -4.44 15.11 13.49
CA MET A 214 -4.51 14.90 12.06
C MET A 214 -5.57 15.76 11.38
N GLN A 215 -5.31 16.13 10.13
CA GLN A 215 -6.24 16.80 9.23
C GLN A 215 -7.40 15.88 8.82
N ARG A 216 -8.46 16.47 8.27
CA ARG A 216 -9.68 15.76 7.88
C ARG A 216 -9.42 14.68 6.83
N ALA A 217 -10.35 13.74 6.72
CA ALA A 217 -10.31 12.70 5.69
C ALA A 217 -10.20 13.32 4.28
N GLY A 218 -9.25 12.83 3.48
CA GLY A 218 -8.99 13.35 2.14
C GLY A 218 -8.05 14.56 2.07
N ASP A 219 -7.78 15.24 3.19
CA ASP A 219 -6.78 16.30 3.24
C ASP A 219 -5.37 15.71 3.32
N LYS A 220 -4.40 16.48 2.81
CA LYS A 220 -2.99 16.08 2.88
C LYS A 220 -2.53 16.17 4.32
N ASP A 221 -1.62 15.27 4.71
CA ASP A 221 -1.07 15.34 6.05
C ASP A 221 0.33 14.75 6.19
N ILE A 222 0.93 15.03 7.34
CA ILE A 222 2.23 14.55 7.77
C ILE A 222 2.23 13.04 8.03
N TRP A 223 3.34 12.38 7.69
CA TRP A 223 3.55 10.97 7.98
C TRP A 223 5.01 10.64 8.28
N TRP A 224 5.21 9.61 9.10
CA TRP A 224 6.53 9.21 9.58
C TRP A 224 7.43 8.60 8.49
N LEU A 225 8.73 8.91 8.55
CA LEU A 225 9.79 8.18 7.86
C LEU A 225 10.57 7.33 8.88
N ARG A 226 11.18 6.23 8.43
CA ARG A 226 12.11 5.45 9.27
C ARG A 226 13.48 6.11 9.42
N SER A 227 13.81 7.06 8.55
CA SER A 227 15.07 7.80 8.61
C SER A 227 15.08 8.69 9.85
N PHE A 228 16.25 8.85 10.44
CA PHE A 228 16.47 9.72 11.61
C PHE A 228 17.79 10.46 11.45
N VAL A 229 17.92 11.58 12.17
CA VAL A 229 19.19 12.27 12.46
C VAL A 229 19.52 12.09 13.95
N LYS A 230 20.71 12.50 14.40
CA LYS A 230 20.95 12.65 15.85
C LYS A 230 19.96 13.71 16.36
N GLY A 231 18.84 13.28 16.93
CA GLY A 231 17.70 14.12 17.29
C GLY A 231 16.37 13.49 16.84
N PRO A 232 15.40 14.27 16.31
CA PRO A 232 14.05 13.81 16.02
C PRO A 232 13.97 12.85 14.82
N PRO A 233 12.92 12.01 14.75
CA PRO A 233 12.60 11.21 13.57
C PRO A 233 12.23 12.11 12.39
N LEU A 234 12.55 11.66 11.17
CA LEU A 234 12.19 12.41 9.97
C LEU A 234 10.75 12.11 9.57
N TRP A 235 10.14 13.07 8.90
CA TRP A 235 8.75 13.00 8.48
C TRP A 235 8.58 13.59 7.08
N CYS A 236 7.39 13.41 6.52
CA CYS A 236 7.05 13.92 5.22
C CYS A 236 5.66 14.57 5.19
N TYR A 237 5.59 15.79 4.67
CA TYR A 237 4.35 16.50 4.35
C TYR A 237 4.42 17.09 2.93
N GLY A 238 4.69 16.22 1.95
CA GLY A 238 5.00 16.64 0.57
C GLY A 238 6.44 17.14 0.37
N TYR A 239 7.14 17.50 1.44
CA TYR A 239 8.59 17.70 1.51
C TYR A 239 9.16 16.80 2.61
N LEU A 240 10.49 16.66 2.67
CA LEU A 240 11.19 15.87 3.70
C LEU A 240 11.76 16.84 4.73
N ALA A 241 11.51 16.57 6.01
CA ALA A 241 11.95 17.43 7.10
C ALA A 241 12.39 16.61 8.31
N ASN A 242 13.14 17.27 9.18
CA ASN A 242 13.71 16.74 10.42
C ASN A 242 13.53 17.73 11.58
N ASP A 243 12.52 18.59 11.49
CA ASP A 243 12.19 19.59 12.51
C ASP A 243 11.67 18.91 13.79
N ASP A 244 11.56 19.67 14.89
CA ASP A 244 11.34 19.23 16.29
C ASP A 244 9.99 18.55 16.57
N ILE A 245 9.65 17.51 15.82
CA ILE A 245 8.54 16.61 16.16
C ILE A 245 9.09 15.54 17.10
N SER A 246 8.55 15.53 18.31
CA SER A 246 8.93 14.55 19.31
C SER A 246 8.54 13.13 18.90
N VAL A 247 9.32 12.13 19.32
CA VAL A 247 9.11 10.72 18.97
C VAL A 247 7.76 10.17 19.44
N ASP A 248 7.22 10.71 20.52
CA ASP A 248 5.95 10.35 21.14
C ASP A 248 4.73 11.11 20.59
N MET A 249 4.95 12.06 19.66
CA MET A 249 3.85 12.71 18.96
C MET A 249 3.13 11.74 18.02
N ARG A 250 1.81 11.78 18.03
CA ARG A 250 0.96 10.93 17.19
C ARG A 250 0.88 11.50 15.78
N VAL A 251 1.50 10.81 14.82
CA VAL A 251 1.60 11.23 13.41
C VAL A 251 1.16 10.10 12.48
N GLY A 252 0.75 10.46 11.27
CA GLY A 252 0.26 9.53 10.25
C GLY A 252 1.24 8.41 9.92
N VAL A 253 0.70 7.19 9.78
CA VAL A 253 1.45 6.00 9.41
C VAL A 253 1.14 5.60 7.98
N ARG A 254 2.19 5.59 7.15
CA ARG A 254 2.13 5.22 5.74
C ARG A 254 3.09 4.05 5.46
N PRO A 255 2.62 2.80 5.62
CA PRO A 255 3.49 1.63 5.56
C PRO A 255 3.96 1.31 4.14
N MET A 256 5.08 0.60 4.08
CA MET A 256 5.68 -0.01 2.91
C MET A 256 5.91 -1.50 3.13
N LEU A 257 5.85 -2.28 2.06
CA LEU A 257 6.14 -3.70 2.08
C LEU A 257 6.63 -4.21 0.71
N TRP A 258 7.31 -5.35 0.72
CA TRP A 258 7.60 -6.10 -0.50
C TRP A 258 6.58 -7.23 -0.64
N LEU A 259 5.89 -7.27 -1.78
CA LEU A 259 4.89 -8.28 -2.12
C LEU A 259 5.45 -9.27 -3.15
N ASP A 260 5.18 -10.56 -2.92
CA ASP A 260 5.33 -11.59 -3.94
C ASP A 260 4.20 -11.52 -4.97
N LEU A 261 4.52 -11.20 -6.22
CA LEU A 261 3.50 -11.04 -7.26
C LEU A 261 2.95 -12.37 -7.78
N SER A 262 3.60 -13.51 -7.47
CA SER A 262 3.05 -14.83 -7.79
C SER A 262 1.80 -15.15 -6.95
N SER A 263 1.69 -14.57 -5.75
CA SER A 263 0.52 -14.73 -4.88
C SER A 263 -0.76 -14.24 -5.55
N SER A 264 -1.85 -14.98 -5.41
CA SER A 264 -3.20 -14.58 -5.86
C SER A 264 -3.88 -13.57 -4.93
N ALA A 265 -3.26 -13.23 -3.79
CA ALA A 265 -3.87 -12.41 -2.74
C ALA A 265 -4.00 -10.91 -3.08
N TRP A 266 -3.51 -10.47 -4.25
CA TRP A 266 -3.61 -9.09 -4.71
C TRP A 266 -4.35 -8.98 -6.03
N ARG A 267 -5.02 -7.83 -6.23
CA ARG A 267 -5.74 -7.48 -7.46
C ARG A 267 -5.30 -6.11 -7.98
N ALA A 268 -5.30 -5.91 -9.30
CA ALA A 268 -4.92 -4.63 -9.89
C ALA A 268 -5.89 -3.51 -9.47
N ALA A 269 -5.38 -2.29 -9.29
CA ALA A 269 -6.15 -1.11 -8.87
C ALA A 269 -5.97 0.08 -9.84
N GLY A 270 -5.67 -0.22 -11.09
CA GLY A 270 -5.39 0.75 -12.15
C GLY A 270 -4.08 1.50 -11.95
N SER A 271 -3.95 2.65 -12.59
CA SER A 271 -2.79 3.53 -12.50
C SER A 271 -3.20 4.92 -12.07
N LYS A 272 -2.29 5.65 -11.43
CA LYS A 272 -2.46 7.06 -11.05
C LYS A 272 -1.43 7.89 -11.79
N LYS A 273 -1.82 9.09 -12.24
CA LYS A 273 -0.96 10.05 -12.91
C LYS A 273 -1.07 11.40 -12.21
N ILE A 274 0.05 12.06 -11.99
CA ILE A 274 0.10 13.43 -11.48
C ILE A 274 0.86 14.34 -12.44
N VAL A 275 0.45 15.60 -12.49
CA VAL A 275 1.14 16.67 -13.22
C VAL A 275 2.06 17.44 -12.27
N LEU A 276 3.35 17.41 -12.58
CA LEU A 276 4.39 18.23 -11.96
C LEU A 276 4.32 19.62 -12.59
N LYS A 277 4.18 20.69 -11.80
CA LYS A 277 4.23 22.05 -12.36
C LYS A 277 5.66 22.28 -12.89
N GLY A 278 5.79 22.63 -14.16
CA GLY A 278 7.08 22.93 -14.78
C GLY A 278 7.59 24.31 -14.36
N LYS A 279 8.89 24.45 -14.16
CA LYS A 279 9.53 25.75 -14.39
C LYS A 279 9.48 26.00 -15.90
N GLN A 280 8.73 27.01 -16.33
CA GLN A 280 9.11 27.80 -17.49
C GLN A 280 9.68 29.10 -16.95
N VAL A 281 10.96 29.35 -17.21
CA VAL A 281 11.40 30.62 -17.77
C VAL A 281 12.53 30.24 -18.74
N LYS A 282 12.25 30.32 -20.05
CA LYS A 282 13.31 30.65 -21.01
C LYS A 282 13.63 32.11 -20.71
N ALA A 283 14.84 32.40 -20.26
CA ALA A 283 15.37 33.76 -20.35
C ALA A 283 15.94 33.93 -21.76
N LYS A 284 15.60 35.07 -22.36
CA LYS A 284 16.00 35.52 -23.69
C LYS A 284 17.52 35.59 -23.83
#